data_AF-A0A1V0UV34-F1
#
_entry.id   AF-A0A1V0UV34-F1
#
_cell.length_a   1.000
_cell.length_b   1.000
_cell.length_c   1.000
_cell.angle_alpha   90.00
_cell.angle_beta   90.00
_cell.angle_gamma   90.00
#
_symmetry.space_group_name_H-M   'P 1'
#
loop_
_entity.id
_entity.type
_entity.pdbx_description
1 polymer ?
#
loop_
_entity_poly.entity_id
_entity_poly.type
_entity_poly.pdbx_seq_one_letter_code
_entity_poly.pdbx_strand_id
1 'polypeptide(L)' 'MGSLIKTDYSGIYHASNRGVCSRYEFAEHILHAAGLAHVVLKLVHTDSFLASAARPANSPLGLFAKNPTP' A
#
# COMPACT_ATOMS: atom_id res chain seq x y z
N MET A 1 -12.12 -6.33 -7.04
CA MET A 1 -11.88 -6.80 -8.41
C MET A 1 -12.97 -7.73 -8.93
N GLY A 2 -13.30 -8.83 -8.26
CA GLY A 2 -14.33 -9.77 -8.75
C GLY A 2 -15.73 -9.16 -8.99
N SER A 3 -16.04 -8.02 -8.36
CA SER A 3 -17.28 -7.28 -8.62
C SER A 3 -17.31 -6.55 -9.96
N LEU A 4 -16.18 -5.99 -10.42
CA LEU A 4 -16.09 -5.25 -11.70
C LEU A 4 -16.27 -6.17 -12.91
N ILE A 5 -15.84 -7.43 -12.78
CA ILE A 5 -15.98 -8.43 -13.86
C ILE A 5 -17.45 -8.73 -14.18
N LYS A 6 -18.35 -8.53 -13.20
CA LYS A 6 -19.78 -8.76 -13.35
C LYS A 6 -20.53 -7.54 -13.90
N THR A 7 -19.81 -6.48 -14.24
CA THR A 7 -20.37 -5.23 -14.74
C THR A 7 -19.82 -4.93 -16.12
N ASP A 8 -20.58 -4.19 -16.91
CA ASP A 8 -20.10 -3.67 -18.20
C ASP A 8 -19.18 -2.44 -18.04
N TYR A 9 -19.01 -1.94 -16.80
CA TYR A 9 -18.22 -0.76 -16.51
C TYR A 9 -16.71 -0.94 -16.77
N SER A 10 -16.20 -0.14 -17.69
CA SER A 10 -14.78 -0.03 -18.05
C SER A 10 -14.21 1.32 -17.60
N GLY A 11 -12.88 1.38 -17.37
CA GLY A 11 -12.21 2.58 -16.89
C GLY A 11 -10.92 2.28 -16.13
N ILE A 12 -10.28 3.32 -15.59
CA ILE A 12 -9.06 3.18 -14.77
C ILE A 12 -9.45 3.22 -13.29
N TYR A 13 -9.08 2.19 -12.54
CA TYR A 13 -9.44 2.05 -11.13
C TYR A 13 -8.19 1.97 -10.24
N HIS A 14 -8.21 2.70 -9.13
CA HIS A 14 -7.28 2.49 -8.03
C HIS A 14 -7.84 1.43 -7.08
N ALA A 15 -7.12 0.33 -6.91
CA ALA A 15 -7.51 -0.77 -6.03
C ALA A 15 -6.40 -1.06 -5.01
N SER A 16 -6.59 -0.56 -3.79
CA SER A 16 -5.73 -0.84 -2.63
C SER A 16 -6.60 -1.11 -1.39
N ASN A 17 -5.99 -1.65 -0.33
CA ASN A 17 -6.67 -1.72 0.97
C ASN A 17 -7.00 -0.31 1.48
N ARG A 18 -8.01 -0.20 2.35
CA ARG A 18 -8.32 1.06 3.03
C ARG A 18 -7.25 1.37 4.07
N GLY A 19 -7.07 2.67 4.33
CA GLY A 19 -6.09 3.17 5.31
C GLY A 19 -4.72 3.46 4.68
N VAL A 20 -3.81 3.95 5.51
CA VAL A 20 -2.43 4.27 5.14
C VAL A 20 -1.52 3.89 6.29
N CYS A 21 -0.32 3.44 5.96
CA CYS A 21 0.77 3.25 6.91
C CYS A 21 2.11 3.45 6.20
N SER A 22 3.13 3.80 6.97
CA SER A 22 4.52 3.73 6.57
C SER A 22 4.97 2.26 6.47
N ARG A 23 6.11 2.03 5.78
CA ARG A 23 6.73 0.70 5.74
C ARG A 23 7.11 0.18 7.12
N TYR A 24 7.45 1.09 8.03
CA TYR A 24 7.78 0.77 9.42
C TYR A 24 6.56 0.21 10.15
N GLU A 25 5.45 0.95 10.16
CA GLU A 25 4.20 0.54 10.82
C GLU A 25 3.66 -0.77 10.22
N PHE A 26 3.78 -0.95 8.90
CA PHE A 26 3.36 -2.20 8.28
C PHE A 26 4.19 -3.39 8.75
N ALA A 27 5.51 -3.24 8.85
CA ALA A 27 6.39 -4.29 9.35
C ALA A 27 6.15 -4.58 10.85
N GLU A 28 5.91 -3.55 11.66
CA GLU A 28 5.50 -3.72 13.07
C GLU A 28 4.20 -4.52 13.20
N HIS A 29 3.18 -4.21 12.39
CA HIS A 29 1.93 -4.96 12.38
C HIS A 29 2.10 -6.41 11.92
N ILE A 30 2.97 -6.69 10.95
CA ILE A 30 3.28 -8.06 10.52
C ILE A 30 3.89 -8.84 11.68
N LEU A 31 4.87 -8.28 12.38
CA LEU A 31 5.49 -8.97 13.51
C LEU A 31 4.50 -9.24 14.64
N HIS A 32 3.65 -8.26 14.97
CA HIS A 32 2.63 -8.46 15.98
C HIS A 32 1.65 -9.58 15.57
N ALA A 33 1.14 -9.54 14.35
CA ALA A 33 0.21 -10.56 13.83
C ALA A 33 0.85 -11.96 13.75
N ALA A 34 2.16 -12.04 13.55
CA ALA A 34 2.92 -13.30 13.52
C ALA A 34 3.35 -13.81 14.92
N GLY A 35 3.03 -13.10 16.01
CA GLY A 35 3.49 -13.47 17.36
C GLY A 35 4.98 -13.17 17.61
N LEU A 36 5.60 -12.32 16.79
CA LEU A 36 7.01 -11.96 16.81
C LEU A 36 7.27 -10.53 17.33
N ALA A 37 6.37 -9.98 18.13
CA ALA A 37 6.48 -8.61 18.67
C ALA A 37 7.74 -8.36 19.53
N HIS A 38 8.46 -9.42 19.92
CA HIS A 38 9.73 -9.32 20.64
C HIS A 38 10.92 -8.91 19.74
N VAL A 39 10.79 -9.03 18.41
CA VAL A 39 11.83 -8.60 17.47
C VAL A 39 11.84 -7.07 17.40
N VAL A 40 13.00 -6.47 17.68
CA VAL A 40 13.16 -5.02 17.73
C VAL A 40 13.20 -4.44 16.32
N LEU A 41 12.18 -3.65 15.96
CA LEU A 41 12.22 -2.79 14.78
C LEU A 41 13.00 -1.50 15.06
N LYS A 42 13.73 -1.03 14.05
CA LYS A 42 14.40 0.27 14.07
C LYS A 42 13.84 1.16 12.96
N LEU A 43 13.36 2.33 13.34
CA LEU A 43 12.98 3.35 12.37
C LEU A 43 14.23 3.88 11.66
N VAL A 44 14.14 4.05 10.35
CA VAL A 44 15.23 4.52 9.51
C VAL A 44 14.72 5.48 8.45
N HIS A 45 15.56 6.44 8.07
CA HIS A 45 15.27 7.36 6.97
C HIS A 45 15.58 6.72 5.62
N THR A 46 14.82 7.09 4.59
CA THR A 46 14.98 6.52 3.23
C THR A 46 16.35 6.84 2.63
N ASP A 47 16.95 7.98 2.97
CA ASP A 47 18.29 8.39 2.54
C ASP A 47 19.41 7.47 3.07
N SER A 48 19.16 6.75 4.15
CA SER A 48 20.08 5.80 4.77
C SER A 48 20.18 4.50 3.96
N PHE A 49 19.31 4.30 2.97
CA PHE A 49 19.26 3.12 2.10
C PHE A 49 19.21 3.54 0.64
N LEU A 50 20.39 3.62 0.02
CA LEU A 50 20.52 3.92 -1.41
C LEU A 50 19.98 2.75 -2.24
N ALA A 51 18.75 2.90 -2.72
CA ALA A 51 18.19 2.03 -3.75
C ALA A 51 18.55 2.57 -5.15
N SER A 52 18.77 1.67 -6.11
CA SER A 52 19.06 2.06 -7.50
C SER A 52 17.94 2.91 -8.14
N ALA A 53 16.71 2.82 -7.63
CA ALA A 53 15.57 3.58 -8.12
C ALA A 53 15.01 4.48 -7.01
N ALA A 54 14.66 5.72 -7.39
CA ALA A 54 13.96 6.63 -6.52
C ALA A 54 12.61 6.03 -6.08
N ARG A 55 12.28 6.21 -4.80
CA ARG A 55 10.99 5.80 -4.23
C ARG A 55 10.20 7.06 -3.89
N PRO A 56 8.90 7.13 -4.26
CA PRO A 56 8.06 8.23 -3.82
C PRO A 56 7.95 8.21 -2.29
N ALA A 57 8.03 9.39 -1.68
CA ALA A 57 7.84 9.52 -0.23
C ALA A 57 6.41 9.14 0.19
N ASN A 58 5.44 9.34 -0.71
CA ASN A 58 4.03 9.02 -0.50
C ASN A 58 3.48 8.31 -1.75
N SER A 59 2.99 7.08 -1.57
CA SER A 59 2.23 6.33 -2.58
C SER A 59 0.84 5.78 -2.15
N PRO A 60 0.12 6.33 -1.14
CA PRO A 60 -1.27 5.95 -0.92
C PRO A 60 -2.15 6.28 -2.13
N LEU A 61 -3.05 5.37 -2.48
CA LEU A 61 -4.07 5.58 -3.52
C LEU A 61 -5.45 5.51 -2.86
N GLY A 62 -6.29 6.53 -3.10
CA GLY A 62 -7.69 6.44 -2.74
C GLY A 62 -8.44 5.53 -3.71
N LEU A 63 -9.51 4.87 -3.24
CA LEU A 63 -10.39 4.04 -4.04
C LEU A 63 -11.22 4.91 -4.99
N PHE A 64 -10.66 5.21 -6.16
CA PHE A 64 -11.27 6.08 -7.16
C PHE A 64 -11.32 5.39 -8.53
N ALA A 65 -12.38 5.70 -9.29
CA ALA A 65 -12.53 5.34 -10.69
C ALA A 65 -12.38 6.59 -11.55
N LYS A 66 -11.54 6.52 -12.59
CA LYS A 66 -11.35 7.58 -13.57
C LYS A 66 -11.97 7.15 -14.90
N ASN A 67 -12.84 8.00 -15.43
CA ASN A 67 -13.60 7.79 -16.67
C ASN A 67 -14.38 6.45 -16.68
N PRO A 68 -15.23 6.17 -15.67
CA PRO A 68 -16.07 4.98 -15.71
C PRO A 68 -17.10 5.11 -16.85
N THR A 69 -17.03 4.23 -17.83
CA THR A 69 -17.99 4.10 -18.93
C THR A 69 -18.73 2.77 -18.80
N PRO A 70 -20.06 2.72 -18.99
CA PRO A 70 -20.80 1.47 -19.08
C PRO A 70 -20.33 0.59 -20.25
#